data_AF-A0A1Y1VHT9-F1
#
_entry.id   AF-A0A1Y1VHT9-F1
#
_cell.length_a   1.000
_cell.length_b   1.000
_cell.length_c   1.000
_cell.angle_alpha   90.00
_cell.angle_beta   90.00
_cell.angle_gamma   90.00
#
_symmetry.space_group_name_H-M   'P 1'
#
loop_
_entity.id
_entity.type
_entity.pdbx_description
1 polymer ?
#
loop_
_entity_poly.entity_id
_entity_poly.type
_entity_poly.pdbx_seq_one_letter_code
_entity_poly.pdbx_strand_id
1 'polypeptide(L)'
;MIKSYEENTKDFYNELNGECDIERLLDIAKQGIFLKEPLFKYDKIKSHEYVVDISIINNQYFLINNDKQYNRLKYFKNYNYHSNVHTPEYYCNGIFSLIIVNKFFIDKLLSEKDEDFIKEIRKSNEKEFYLFYLYNYAYIYTKVFVLFFPNHYDDYMKPDIDFEIFKYFYLNTHKYLLDDFIKINENNRINIITTIIEKYGKDINILNYCLDIIKQYNLEIKSIFGYRVPMNHSLEVLKYYSDKICIKNKLYFKCQDKTVENFLNICFSDFELEYF
;
A
#
# COMPACT_ATOMS: atom_id res chain seq x y z
N MET A 1 30.86 -8.19 2.67
CA MET A 1 30.23 -6.91 3.07
C MET A 1 28.75 -7.06 2.78
N ILE A 2 27.87 -6.77 3.76
CA ILE A 2 26.42 -6.76 3.54
C ILE A 2 26.11 -5.44 2.82
N LYS A 3 25.41 -5.49 1.68
CA LYS A 3 24.99 -4.31 0.92
C LYS A 3 23.89 -3.55 1.65
N SER A 4 23.78 -2.25 1.43
CA SER A 4 22.65 -1.47 1.93
C SER A 4 21.36 -1.78 1.15
N TYR A 5 20.20 -1.41 1.71
CA TYR A 5 18.91 -1.56 1.01
C TYR A 5 18.89 -0.72 -0.27
N GLU A 6 19.51 0.45 -0.28
CA GLU A 6 19.62 1.30 -1.47
C GLU A 6 20.48 0.66 -2.57
N GLU A 7 21.60 0.04 -2.21
CA GLU A 7 22.45 -0.70 -3.14
C GLU A 7 21.70 -1.89 -3.74
N ASN A 8 21.03 -2.68 -2.90
CA ASN A 8 20.19 -3.80 -3.35
C ASN A 8 19.03 -3.31 -4.22
N THR A 9 18.40 -2.19 -3.88
CA THR A 9 17.30 -1.58 -4.66
C THR A 9 17.81 -1.20 -6.05
N LYS A 10 18.99 -0.59 -6.15
CA LYS A 10 19.60 -0.25 -7.43
C LYS A 10 19.88 -1.50 -8.26
N ASP A 11 20.46 -2.52 -7.66
CA ASP A 11 20.74 -3.79 -8.34
C ASP A 11 19.47 -4.49 -8.80
N PHE A 12 18.41 -4.48 -7.98
CA PHE A 12 17.10 -5.02 -8.32
C PHE A 12 16.52 -4.34 -9.56
N TYR A 13 16.50 -3.00 -9.60
CA TYR A 13 15.98 -2.27 -10.76
C TYR A 13 16.88 -2.40 -12.00
N ASN A 14 18.20 -2.55 -11.84
CA ASN A 14 19.09 -2.84 -12.96
C ASN A 14 18.79 -4.21 -13.57
N GLU A 15 18.60 -5.23 -12.74
CA GLU A 15 18.22 -6.58 -13.17
C GLU A 15 16.83 -6.59 -13.82
N LEU A 16 15.83 -5.94 -13.19
CA LEU A 16 14.45 -5.87 -13.66
C LEU A 16 14.34 -5.22 -15.04
N ASN A 17 15.12 -4.16 -15.28
CA ASN A 17 15.13 -3.45 -16.55
C ASN A 17 16.03 -4.11 -17.60
N GLY A 18 17.02 -4.91 -17.18
CA GLY A 18 17.97 -5.65 -18.02
C GLY A 18 17.42 -6.98 -18.54
N GLU A 19 18.17 -8.07 -18.29
CA GLU A 19 17.80 -9.42 -18.70
C GLU A 19 16.57 -9.94 -17.95
N CYS A 20 16.32 -9.45 -16.74
CA CYS A 20 15.20 -9.81 -15.88
C CYS A 20 15.22 -11.30 -15.51
N ASP A 21 16.36 -11.78 -15.01
CA ASP A 21 16.45 -13.09 -14.35
C ASP A 21 15.62 -13.06 -13.06
N ILE A 22 14.52 -13.82 -13.08
CA ILE A 22 13.50 -13.80 -12.04
C ILE A 22 13.98 -14.45 -10.73
N GLU A 23 14.84 -15.48 -10.81
CA GLU A 23 15.47 -16.09 -9.64
C GLU A 23 16.42 -15.08 -8.98
N ARG A 24 17.23 -14.40 -9.79
CA ARG A 24 18.12 -13.34 -9.30
C ARG A 24 17.35 -12.17 -8.68
N LEU A 25 16.24 -11.76 -9.27
CA LEU A 25 15.37 -10.72 -8.69
C LEU A 25 14.84 -11.12 -7.32
N LEU A 26 14.39 -12.37 -7.16
CA LEU A 26 13.93 -12.88 -5.88
C LEU A 26 15.07 -12.91 -4.85
N ASP A 27 16.27 -13.30 -5.25
CA ASP A 27 17.44 -13.35 -4.35
C ASP A 27 17.91 -11.97 -3.91
N ILE A 28 17.84 -10.96 -4.79
CA ILE A 28 18.10 -9.56 -4.40
C ILE A 28 17.00 -9.07 -3.46
N ALA A 29 15.73 -9.35 -3.77
CA ALA A 29 14.58 -8.94 -2.96
C ALA A 29 14.64 -9.49 -1.53
N LYS A 30 15.08 -10.75 -1.34
CA LYS A 30 15.29 -11.36 0.00
C LYS A 30 16.37 -10.66 0.84
N GLN A 31 17.29 -9.93 0.21
CA GLN A 31 18.33 -9.17 0.90
C GLN A 31 17.83 -7.79 1.39
N GLY A 32 16.57 -7.44 1.07
CA GLY A 32 15.94 -6.19 1.47
C GLY A 32 16.12 -5.08 0.42
N ILE A 33 15.00 -4.58 -0.10
CA ILE A 33 14.93 -3.50 -1.08
C ILE A 33 13.77 -2.54 -0.76
N PHE A 34 13.81 -1.34 -1.36
CA PHE A 34 12.69 -0.42 -1.43
C PHE A 34 11.99 -0.59 -2.79
N LEU A 35 10.91 -1.39 -2.80
CA LEU A 35 10.13 -1.60 -4.00
C LEU A 35 9.14 -0.44 -4.20
N LYS A 36 9.45 0.47 -5.13
CA LYS A 36 8.76 1.77 -5.29
C LYS A 36 7.32 1.67 -5.80
N GLU A 37 7.00 0.60 -6.52
CA GLU A 37 5.67 0.37 -7.10
C GLU A 37 5.42 -1.13 -7.36
N PRO A 38 4.15 -1.54 -7.56
CA PRO A 38 3.80 -2.93 -7.86
C PRO A 38 4.42 -3.50 -9.13
N LEU A 39 4.92 -4.74 -9.04
CA LEU A 39 5.60 -5.43 -10.16
C LEU A 39 4.68 -5.85 -11.31
N PHE A 40 3.36 -5.84 -11.13
CA PHE A 40 2.44 -6.23 -12.20
C PHE A 40 2.47 -5.27 -13.41
N LYS A 41 3.06 -4.08 -13.25
CA LYS A 41 3.29 -3.11 -14.32
C LYS A 41 4.43 -3.51 -15.27
N TYR A 42 5.25 -4.48 -14.90
CA TYR A 42 6.45 -4.88 -15.64
C TYR A 42 6.17 -6.15 -16.46
N ASP A 43 6.02 -6.01 -17.79
CA ASP A 43 5.62 -7.10 -18.69
C ASP A 43 6.50 -8.35 -18.58
N LYS A 44 7.80 -8.19 -18.32
CA LYS A 44 8.78 -9.29 -18.21
C LYS A 44 8.51 -10.22 -17.02
N ILE A 45 7.91 -9.71 -15.94
CA ILE A 45 7.75 -10.46 -14.68
C ILE A 45 6.29 -10.56 -14.20
N LYS A 46 5.36 -9.70 -14.66
CA LYS A 46 3.99 -9.56 -14.13
C LYS A 46 3.16 -10.85 -14.02
N SER A 47 3.51 -11.88 -14.78
CA SER A 47 2.82 -13.19 -14.78
C SER A 47 3.61 -14.29 -14.06
N HIS A 48 4.81 -14.02 -13.57
CA HIS A 48 5.59 -14.99 -12.81
C HIS A 48 5.04 -15.14 -11.38
N GLU A 49 5.16 -16.33 -10.81
CA GLU A 49 4.66 -16.62 -9.46
C GLU A 49 5.42 -15.87 -8.36
N TYR A 50 6.74 -15.68 -8.54
CA TYR A 50 7.57 -14.92 -7.60
C TYR A 50 7.26 -13.44 -7.50
N VAL A 51 6.39 -12.89 -8.36
CA VAL A 51 5.82 -11.56 -8.10
C VAL A 51 5.14 -11.54 -6.74
N VAL A 52 4.44 -12.61 -6.37
CA VAL A 52 3.77 -12.75 -5.07
C VAL A 52 4.80 -12.71 -3.94
N ASP A 53 5.87 -13.49 -4.07
CA ASP A 53 6.96 -13.54 -3.10
C ASP A 53 7.63 -12.17 -2.91
N ILE A 54 8.10 -11.56 -4.01
CA ILE A 54 8.83 -10.31 -3.96
C ILE A 54 7.95 -9.20 -3.37
N SER A 55 6.68 -9.15 -3.77
CA SER A 55 5.72 -8.16 -3.27
C SER A 55 5.42 -8.36 -1.78
N ILE A 56 5.15 -9.58 -1.31
CA ILE A 56 4.93 -9.83 0.12
C ILE A 56 6.19 -9.50 0.92
N ILE A 57 7.36 -9.93 0.45
CA ILE A 57 8.62 -9.75 1.19
C ILE A 57 8.96 -8.26 1.37
N ASN A 58 8.66 -7.46 0.36
CA ASN A 58 8.97 -6.03 0.34
C ASN A 58 7.74 -5.15 0.59
N ASN A 59 6.68 -5.71 1.20
CA ASN A 59 5.45 -5.00 1.59
C ASN A 59 4.87 -4.12 0.46
N GLN A 60 4.69 -4.68 -0.73
CA GLN A 60 4.15 -3.96 -1.89
C GLN A 60 2.88 -4.64 -2.41
N TYR A 61 1.96 -3.86 -2.97
CA TYR A 61 0.73 -4.38 -3.56
C TYR A 61 1.01 -5.26 -4.78
N PHE A 62 0.13 -6.24 -5.04
CA PHE A 62 0.26 -7.15 -6.18
C PHE A 62 -1.08 -7.65 -6.71
N LEU A 63 -1.06 -8.13 -7.96
CA LEU A 63 -2.18 -8.75 -8.64
C LEU A 63 -1.96 -10.25 -8.78
N ILE A 64 -3.05 -11.01 -8.69
CA ILE A 64 -3.08 -12.43 -9.08
C ILE A 64 -3.70 -12.54 -10.47
N ASN A 65 -2.91 -12.91 -11.48
CA ASN A 65 -3.31 -12.97 -12.88
C ASN A 65 -3.38 -14.38 -13.45
N ASN A 66 -2.87 -15.39 -12.73
CA ASN A 66 -2.89 -16.77 -13.17
C ASN A 66 -2.85 -17.77 -12.00
N ASP A 67 -3.01 -19.04 -12.36
CA ASP A 67 -3.08 -20.17 -11.42
C ASP A 67 -1.79 -20.34 -10.62
N LYS A 68 -0.62 -20.10 -11.21
CA LYS A 68 0.66 -20.24 -10.51
C LYS A 68 0.77 -19.22 -9.38
N GLN A 69 0.44 -17.96 -9.67
CA GLN A 69 0.40 -16.89 -8.66
C GLN A 69 -0.62 -17.18 -7.55
N TYR A 70 -1.82 -17.66 -7.90
CA TYR A 70 -2.84 -18.01 -6.90
C TYR A 70 -2.38 -19.18 -6.00
N ASN A 71 -1.80 -20.23 -6.60
CA ASN A 71 -1.25 -21.35 -5.84
C ASN A 71 -0.08 -20.91 -4.95
N ARG A 72 0.76 -20.00 -5.44
CA ARG A 72 1.86 -19.43 -4.66
C ARG A 72 1.33 -18.63 -3.47
N LEU A 73 0.27 -17.84 -3.65
CA LEU A 73 -0.38 -17.10 -2.57
C LEU A 73 -0.88 -18.03 -1.44
N LYS A 74 -1.43 -19.19 -1.77
CA LYS A 74 -1.91 -20.18 -0.78
C LYS A 74 -0.79 -20.69 0.13
N TYR A 75 0.45 -20.74 -0.35
CA TYR A 75 1.61 -21.11 0.47
C TYR A 75 1.79 -20.15 1.67
N PHE A 76 1.38 -18.89 1.50
CA PHE A 76 1.54 -17.87 2.53
C PHE A 76 0.43 -17.87 3.60
N LYS A 77 -0.56 -18.78 3.54
CA LYS A 77 -1.66 -18.82 4.53
C LYS A 77 -1.23 -19.00 5.98
N ASN A 78 -0.13 -19.71 6.20
CA ASN A 78 0.46 -19.97 7.52
C ASN A 78 1.73 -19.16 7.75
N TYR A 79 2.02 -18.19 6.88
CA TYR A 79 3.27 -17.47 6.94
C TYR A 79 3.19 -16.41 8.05
N ASN A 80 3.86 -16.69 9.17
CA ASN A 80 4.12 -15.69 10.21
C ASN A 80 5.25 -14.78 9.74
N TYR A 81 4.89 -13.70 9.04
CA TYR A 81 5.89 -12.86 8.37
C TYR A 81 6.56 -11.91 9.38
N HIS A 82 7.86 -12.14 9.60
CA HIS A 82 8.77 -11.19 10.26
C HIS A 82 9.16 -10.12 9.24
N SER A 83 8.24 -9.19 8.97
CA SER A 83 8.54 -8.05 8.11
C SER A 83 9.67 -7.22 8.70
N ASN A 84 10.68 -6.93 7.89
CA ASN A 84 11.69 -5.90 8.20
C ASN A 84 11.12 -4.48 8.07
N VAL A 85 9.88 -4.33 7.58
CA VAL A 85 9.18 -3.06 7.40
C VAL A 85 8.04 -2.99 8.42
N HIS A 86 8.28 -2.26 9.51
CA HIS A 86 7.30 -2.01 10.57
C HIS A 86 6.32 -0.92 10.13
N THR A 87 5.16 -1.30 9.60
CA THR A 87 4.04 -0.35 9.40
C THR A 87 2.85 -0.75 10.28
N PRO A 88 2.13 0.20 10.90
CA PRO A 88 0.97 -0.07 11.75
C PRO A 88 -0.13 -0.88 11.05
N GLU A 89 -0.41 -0.60 9.78
CA GLU A 89 -1.39 -1.38 9.00
C GLU A 89 -1.06 -2.86 8.85
N TYR A 90 0.24 -3.17 8.75
CA TYR A 90 0.71 -4.54 8.61
C TYR A 90 0.41 -5.38 9.86
N TYR A 91 0.46 -4.76 11.05
CA TYR A 91 0.10 -5.43 12.30
C TYR A 91 -1.40 -5.73 12.41
N CYS A 92 -2.25 -5.01 11.68
CA CYS A 92 -3.70 -5.16 11.77
C CYS A 92 -4.30 -6.06 10.68
N ASN A 93 -3.82 -5.98 9.43
CA ASN A 93 -4.54 -6.53 8.28
C ASN A 93 -3.83 -7.71 7.57
N GLY A 94 -2.57 -7.99 7.90
CA GLY A 94 -1.81 -9.13 7.36
C GLY A 94 -1.48 -9.04 5.87
N ILE A 95 -0.75 -10.03 5.35
CA ILE A 95 -0.22 -10.05 3.96
C ILE A 95 -1.29 -9.97 2.87
N PHE A 96 -2.51 -10.41 3.17
CA PHE A 96 -3.59 -10.51 2.20
C PHE A 96 -4.24 -9.15 1.91
N SER A 97 -4.02 -8.15 2.76
CA SER A 97 -4.36 -6.75 2.50
C SER A 97 -3.56 -6.12 1.35
N LEU A 98 -2.45 -6.76 0.93
CA LEU A 98 -1.65 -6.32 -0.21
C LEU A 98 -2.23 -6.75 -1.57
N ILE A 99 -3.29 -7.56 -1.58
CA ILE A 99 -3.88 -8.06 -2.82
C ILE A 99 -4.73 -6.98 -3.46
N ILE A 100 -4.34 -6.57 -4.66
CA ILE A 100 -5.20 -5.79 -5.54
C ILE A 100 -6.24 -6.74 -6.13
N VAL A 101 -7.53 -6.44 -5.92
CA VAL A 101 -8.61 -7.36 -6.31
C VAL A 101 -9.01 -7.17 -7.77
N ASN A 102 -8.56 -8.08 -8.62
CA ASN A 102 -9.03 -8.19 -10.01
C ASN A 102 -10.11 -9.28 -10.18
N LYS A 103 -10.68 -9.37 -11.38
CA LYS A 103 -11.69 -10.39 -11.69
C LYS A 103 -11.14 -11.81 -11.50
N PHE A 104 -9.94 -12.09 -12.00
CA PHE A 104 -9.33 -13.41 -11.91
C PHE A 104 -9.24 -13.91 -10.46
N PHE A 105 -8.80 -13.05 -9.53
CA PHE A 105 -8.71 -13.38 -8.12
C PHE A 105 -10.08 -13.71 -7.52
N ILE A 106 -11.11 -12.90 -7.80
CA ILE A 106 -12.48 -13.18 -7.35
C ILE A 106 -13.00 -14.50 -7.91
N ASP A 107 -12.78 -14.76 -9.19
CA ASP A 107 -13.21 -16.00 -9.84
C ASP A 107 -12.57 -17.22 -9.16
N LYS A 108 -11.28 -17.13 -8.82
CA LYS A 108 -10.57 -18.18 -8.06
C LYS A 108 -11.11 -18.32 -6.65
N LEU A 109 -11.27 -17.22 -5.91
CA LEU A 109 -11.74 -17.22 -4.54
C LEU A 109 -13.14 -17.82 -4.40
N LEU A 110 -14.05 -17.53 -5.34
CA LEU A 110 -15.41 -18.11 -5.38
C LEU A 110 -15.42 -19.62 -5.64
N SER A 111 -14.38 -20.14 -6.30
CA SER A 111 -14.21 -21.58 -6.58
C SER A 111 -13.38 -22.32 -5.53
N GLU A 112 -12.81 -21.60 -4.57
CA GLU A 112 -11.92 -22.15 -3.56
C GLU A 112 -12.67 -23.03 -2.55
N LYS A 113 -12.01 -24.11 -2.12
CA LYS A 113 -12.56 -25.08 -1.17
C LYS A 113 -11.75 -25.16 0.13
N ASP A 114 -10.55 -24.58 0.16
CA ASP A 114 -9.73 -24.43 1.36
C ASP A 114 -10.35 -23.35 2.27
N GLU A 115 -11.23 -23.76 3.18
CA GLU A 115 -11.96 -22.87 4.08
C GLU A 115 -11.04 -22.04 4.99
N ASP A 116 -9.90 -22.61 5.41
CA ASP A 116 -8.91 -21.89 6.22
C ASP A 116 -8.28 -20.76 5.42
N PHE A 117 -7.89 -21.03 4.17
CA PHE A 117 -7.37 -19.98 3.29
C PHE A 117 -8.40 -18.86 3.05
N ILE A 118 -9.66 -19.21 2.76
CA ILE A 118 -10.74 -18.23 2.60
C ILE A 118 -10.93 -17.39 3.88
N LYS A 119 -10.85 -18.02 5.04
CA LYS A 119 -10.97 -17.34 6.34
C LYS A 119 -9.85 -16.33 6.55
N GLU A 120 -8.62 -16.65 6.18
CA GLU A 120 -7.50 -15.69 6.28
C GLU A 120 -7.67 -14.52 5.30
N ILE A 121 -8.09 -14.76 4.06
CA ILE A 121 -8.43 -13.70 3.10
C ILE A 121 -9.51 -12.78 3.67
N ARG A 122 -10.54 -13.34 4.33
CA ARG A 122 -11.64 -12.57 4.92
C ARG A 122 -11.21 -11.72 6.13
N LYS A 123 -10.20 -12.14 6.89
CA LYS A 123 -9.72 -11.36 8.04
C LYS A 123 -8.94 -10.11 7.63
N SER A 124 -8.40 -10.11 6.41
CA SER A 124 -7.47 -9.06 5.96
C SER A 124 -8.12 -7.77 5.47
N ASN A 125 -9.41 -7.80 5.15
CA ASN A 125 -10.16 -6.65 4.65
C ASN A 125 -11.56 -6.65 5.26
N GLU A 126 -12.22 -5.49 5.25
CA GLU A 126 -13.62 -5.38 5.65
C GLU A 126 -14.53 -6.21 4.70
N LYS A 127 -15.73 -6.59 5.16
CA LYS A 127 -16.61 -7.45 4.36
C LYS A 127 -17.16 -6.70 3.15
N GLU A 128 -17.40 -5.42 3.37
CA GLU A 128 -17.91 -4.43 2.44
C GLU A 128 -16.98 -4.30 1.24
N PHE A 129 -15.66 -4.39 1.46
CA PHE A 129 -14.63 -4.36 0.42
C PHE A 129 -14.88 -5.38 -0.68
N TYR A 130 -14.97 -6.67 -0.34
CA TYR A 130 -15.19 -7.73 -1.32
C TYR A 130 -16.58 -7.64 -1.98
N LEU A 131 -17.57 -7.11 -1.27
CA LEU A 131 -18.91 -6.93 -1.81
C LEU A 131 -18.93 -5.94 -2.98
N PHE A 132 -18.15 -4.85 -2.91
CA PHE A 132 -17.97 -3.94 -4.04
C PHE A 132 -17.40 -4.65 -5.27
N TYR A 133 -16.44 -5.56 -5.10
CA TYR A 133 -15.89 -6.32 -6.24
C TYR A 133 -16.86 -7.35 -6.81
N LEU A 134 -17.65 -8.02 -5.97
CA LEU A 134 -18.71 -8.91 -6.44
C LEU A 134 -19.75 -8.14 -7.27
N TYR A 135 -20.13 -6.94 -6.84
CA TYR A 135 -21.01 -6.07 -7.61
C TYR A 135 -20.34 -5.57 -8.90
N ASN A 136 -19.13 -5.04 -8.80
CA ASN A 136 -18.36 -4.50 -9.94
C ASN A 136 -18.11 -5.56 -11.04
N TYR A 137 -17.94 -6.84 -10.68
CA TYR A 137 -17.78 -7.93 -11.65
C TYR A 137 -19.08 -8.66 -11.99
N ALA A 138 -20.24 -8.09 -11.64
CA ALA A 138 -21.58 -8.59 -11.96
C ALA A 138 -21.91 -9.99 -11.39
N TYR A 139 -21.29 -10.36 -10.27
CA TYR A 139 -21.64 -11.58 -9.53
C TYR A 139 -22.92 -11.44 -8.71
N ILE A 140 -23.24 -10.21 -8.31
CA ILE A 140 -24.48 -9.87 -7.61
C ILE A 140 -25.15 -8.69 -8.31
N TYR A 141 -26.48 -8.66 -8.27
CA TYR A 141 -27.27 -7.56 -8.81
C TYR A 141 -27.39 -6.43 -7.79
N THR A 142 -27.68 -5.21 -8.27
CA THR A 142 -27.85 -4.02 -7.43
C THR A 142 -28.83 -4.25 -6.27
N LYS A 143 -29.95 -4.96 -6.51
CA LYS A 143 -30.93 -5.29 -5.46
C LYS A 143 -30.34 -6.08 -4.30
N VAL A 144 -29.34 -6.92 -4.55
CA VAL A 144 -28.63 -7.69 -3.51
C VAL A 144 -27.60 -6.79 -2.84
N PHE A 145 -26.82 -6.05 -3.64
CA PHE A 145 -25.80 -5.13 -3.15
C PHE A 145 -26.36 -4.12 -2.14
N VAL A 146 -27.48 -3.46 -2.46
CA VAL A 146 -28.10 -2.45 -1.58
C VAL A 146 -28.62 -3.01 -0.25
N LEU A 147 -28.84 -4.32 -0.12
CA LEU A 147 -29.26 -4.91 1.16
C LEU A 147 -28.16 -4.82 2.23
N PHE A 148 -26.90 -4.73 1.81
CA PHE A 148 -25.75 -4.61 2.70
C PHE A 148 -25.36 -3.15 2.97
N PHE A 149 -25.98 -2.20 2.27
CA PHE A 149 -25.80 -0.75 2.45
C PHE A 149 -27.16 -0.10 2.77
N PRO A 150 -27.71 -0.32 3.98
CA PRO A 150 -28.99 0.29 4.33
C PRO A 150 -28.92 1.82 4.23
N ASN A 151 -30.04 2.45 3.87
CA ASN A 151 -30.21 3.90 3.64
C ASN A 151 -29.89 4.82 4.86
N HIS A 152 -29.35 4.27 5.95
CA HIS A 152 -28.86 5.01 7.09
C HIS A 152 -27.33 5.03 7.02
N TYR A 153 -26.81 5.86 6.12
CA TYR A 153 -25.42 6.30 6.20
C TYR A 153 -25.30 7.12 7.49
N ASP A 154 -24.83 6.48 8.56
CA ASP A 154 -24.36 7.19 9.73
C ASP A 154 -23.14 8.03 9.30
N ASP A 155 -22.98 9.23 9.87
CA ASP A 155 -21.88 10.16 9.57
C ASP A 155 -20.47 9.56 9.83
N TYR A 156 -20.41 8.35 10.38
CA TYR A 156 -19.21 7.60 10.74
C TYR A 156 -18.86 6.46 9.78
N MET A 157 -19.72 6.13 8.81
CA MET A 157 -19.38 5.11 7.83
C MET A 157 -18.37 5.70 6.85
N LYS A 158 -17.08 5.51 7.11
CA LYS A 158 -16.00 5.86 6.18
C LYS A 158 -16.23 4.98 4.94
N PRO A 159 -16.66 5.52 3.79
CA PRO A 159 -16.72 4.70 2.59
C PRO A 159 -15.32 4.13 2.37
N ASP A 160 -15.31 2.84 2.05
CA ASP A 160 -14.12 2.03 1.91
C ASP A 160 -13.29 2.51 0.71
N ILE A 161 -12.48 3.55 0.94
CA ILE A 161 -11.64 4.20 -0.06
C ILE A 161 -10.67 3.22 -0.72
N ASP A 162 -10.46 2.05 -0.13
CA ASP A 162 -9.59 1.00 -0.63
C ASP A 162 -10.08 0.55 -2.03
N PHE A 163 -11.40 0.51 -2.25
CA PHE A 163 -11.98 0.24 -3.56
C PHE A 163 -11.63 1.34 -4.57
N GLU A 164 -11.88 2.61 -4.24
CA GLU A 164 -11.59 3.76 -5.10
C GLU A 164 -10.10 3.86 -5.42
N ILE A 165 -9.23 3.65 -4.43
CA ILE A 165 -7.77 3.66 -4.59
C ILE A 165 -7.34 2.57 -5.57
N PHE A 166 -7.78 1.33 -5.39
CA PHE A 166 -7.39 0.24 -6.27
C PHE A 166 -7.93 0.43 -7.69
N LYS A 167 -9.16 0.95 -7.83
CA LYS A 167 -9.75 1.27 -9.14
C LYS A 167 -8.98 2.38 -9.85
N TYR A 168 -8.64 3.44 -9.13
CA TYR A 168 -7.92 4.61 -9.65
C TYR A 168 -6.49 4.24 -10.08
N PHE A 169 -5.69 3.68 -9.18
CA PHE A 169 -4.25 3.50 -9.39
C PHE A 169 -3.88 2.22 -10.14
N TYR A 170 -4.66 1.15 -10.00
CA TYR A 170 -4.22 -0.18 -10.43
C TYR A 170 -5.06 -0.81 -11.52
N LEU A 171 -6.36 -0.56 -11.54
CA LEU A 171 -7.26 -1.13 -12.54
C LEU A 171 -7.64 -0.14 -13.64
N ASN A 172 -7.24 1.13 -13.53
CA ASN A 172 -7.47 2.17 -14.53
C ASN A 172 -8.96 2.33 -14.89
N THR A 173 -9.85 2.03 -13.94
CA THR A 173 -11.31 2.09 -14.08
C THR A 173 -11.87 3.03 -13.02
N HIS A 174 -13.02 3.65 -13.29
CA HIS A 174 -13.68 4.55 -12.33
C HIS A 174 -12.78 5.68 -11.78
N LYS A 175 -11.91 6.24 -12.63
CA LYS A 175 -10.89 7.23 -12.23
C LYS A 175 -11.44 8.46 -11.52
N TYR A 176 -12.69 8.82 -11.78
CA TYR A 176 -13.30 10.01 -11.20
C TYR A 176 -13.74 9.79 -9.73
N LEU A 177 -13.93 8.54 -9.29
CA LEU A 177 -14.50 8.25 -7.97
C LEU A 177 -13.65 8.81 -6.83
N LEU A 178 -12.33 8.60 -6.89
CA LEU A 178 -11.42 9.08 -5.84
C LEU A 178 -11.36 10.62 -5.81
N ASP A 179 -11.25 11.25 -6.98
CA ASP A 179 -11.21 12.71 -7.10
C ASP A 179 -12.52 13.35 -6.58
N ASP A 180 -13.67 12.82 -7.01
CA ASP A 180 -14.99 13.28 -6.59
C ASP A 180 -15.21 13.06 -5.09
N PHE A 181 -14.77 11.92 -4.55
CA PHE A 181 -14.83 11.63 -3.13
C PHE A 181 -14.06 12.67 -2.30
N ILE A 182 -12.81 12.97 -2.68
CA ILE A 182 -11.97 13.97 -2.01
C ILE A 182 -12.58 15.38 -2.15
N LYS A 183 -13.17 15.69 -3.30
CA LYS A 183 -13.78 16.99 -3.58
C LYS A 183 -15.01 17.24 -2.70
N ILE A 184 -15.92 16.27 -2.61
CA ILE A 184 -17.18 16.39 -1.84
C ILE A 184 -16.91 16.43 -0.33
N ASN A 185 -15.84 15.76 0.13
CA ASN A 185 -15.47 15.70 1.55
C ASN A 185 -14.51 16.83 1.98
N GLU A 186 -14.83 18.07 1.63
CA GLU A 186 -13.96 19.23 1.87
C GLU A 186 -13.51 19.37 3.33
N ASN A 187 -14.44 19.25 4.29
CA ASN A 187 -14.15 19.40 5.72
C ASN A 187 -13.29 18.28 6.30
N ASN A 188 -13.19 17.13 5.61
CA ASN A 188 -12.45 15.95 6.07
C ASN A 188 -11.23 15.65 5.20
N ARG A 189 -10.91 16.54 4.24
CA ARG A 189 -9.90 16.30 3.20
C ARG A 189 -8.52 15.97 3.76
N ILE A 190 -8.11 16.67 4.82
CA ILE A 190 -6.83 16.41 5.50
C ILE A 190 -6.79 14.98 6.03
N ASN A 191 -7.81 14.54 6.76
CA ASN A 191 -7.86 13.19 7.33
C ASN A 191 -7.91 12.10 6.26
N ILE A 192 -8.61 12.37 5.14
CA ILE A 192 -8.64 11.46 3.99
C ILE A 192 -7.23 11.33 3.40
N ILE A 193 -6.57 12.44 3.10
CA ILE A 193 -5.21 12.42 2.52
C ILE A 193 -4.19 11.80 3.46
N THR A 194 -4.23 12.11 4.77
CA THR A 194 -3.31 11.47 5.73
C THR A 194 -3.58 9.98 5.85
N THR A 195 -4.84 9.54 5.82
CA THR A 195 -5.19 8.11 5.72
C THR A 195 -4.59 7.49 4.46
N ILE A 196 -4.77 8.12 3.29
CA ILE A 196 -4.24 7.56 2.04
C ILE A 196 -2.72 7.44 2.11
N ILE A 197 -2.03 8.48 2.60
CA ILE A 197 -0.57 8.45 2.71
C ILE A 197 -0.13 7.35 3.68
N GLU A 198 -0.71 7.28 4.87
CA GLU A 198 -0.38 6.27 5.88
C GLU A 198 -0.50 4.86 5.29
N LYS A 199 -1.65 4.58 4.68
CA LYS A 199 -2.00 3.24 4.23
C LYS A 199 -1.31 2.84 2.92
N TYR A 200 -1.42 3.73 1.93
CA TYR A 200 -1.06 3.46 0.54
C TYR A 200 0.24 4.14 0.10
N GLY A 201 0.83 4.99 0.94
CA GLY A 201 2.04 5.75 0.62
C GLY A 201 3.30 4.91 0.40
N LYS A 202 3.22 3.58 0.47
CA LYS A 202 4.28 2.67 0.01
C LYS A 202 4.43 2.65 -1.52
N ASP A 203 3.39 3.04 -2.27
CA ASP A 203 3.46 3.26 -3.71
C ASP A 203 3.80 4.72 -4.00
N ILE A 204 4.90 4.94 -4.72
CA ILE A 204 5.39 6.28 -5.05
C ILE A 204 4.38 7.10 -5.87
N ASN A 205 3.55 6.44 -6.69
CA ASN A 205 2.55 7.11 -7.52
C ASN A 205 1.41 7.67 -6.65
N ILE A 206 1.07 6.99 -5.56
CA ILE A 206 0.06 7.44 -4.61
C ILE A 206 0.59 8.61 -3.79
N LEU A 207 1.86 8.58 -3.38
CA LEU A 207 2.50 9.74 -2.73
C LEU A 207 2.52 10.98 -3.63
N ASN A 208 2.83 10.81 -4.92
CA ASN A 208 2.79 11.90 -5.89
C ASN A 208 1.38 12.48 -6.04
N TYR A 209 0.37 11.63 -6.14
CA TYR A 209 -1.02 12.07 -6.19
C TYR A 209 -1.42 12.86 -4.94
N CYS A 210 -1.10 12.36 -3.74
CA CYS A 210 -1.39 13.06 -2.49
C CYS A 210 -0.70 14.42 -2.44
N LEU A 211 0.54 14.53 -2.90
CA LEU A 211 1.24 15.82 -3.02
C LEU A 211 0.51 16.81 -3.91
N ASP A 212 -0.05 16.37 -5.02
CA ASP A 212 -0.77 17.24 -5.94
C ASP A 212 -2.09 17.71 -5.35
N ILE A 213 -2.82 16.84 -4.64
CA ILE A 213 -4.02 17.22 -3.87
C ILE A 213 -3.68 18.22 -2.75
N ILE A 214 -2.59 17.99 -2.00
CA ILE A 214 -2.13 18.91 -0.94
C ILE A 214 -1.89 20.31 -1.50
N LYS A 215 -1.19 20.41 -2.65
CA LYS A 215 -0.95 21.71 -3.32
C LYS A 215 -2.24 22.33 -3.82
N GLN A 216 -3.08 21.54 -4.49
CA GLN A 216 -4.32 22.02 -5.10
C GLN A 216 -5.24 22.68 -4.08
N TYR A 217 -5.35 22.10 -2.89
CA TYR A 217 -6.25 22.59 -1.84
C TYR A 217 -5.53 23.30 -0.69
N ASN A 218 -4.22 23.58 -0.84
CA ASN A 218 -3.38 24.23 0.16
C ASN A 218 -3.54 23.62 1.57
N LEU A 219 -3.39 22.29 1.66
CA LEU A 219 -3.60 21.55 2.90
C LEU A 219 -2.39 21.66 3.83
N GLU A 220 -2.63 21.99 5.11
CA GLU A 220 -1.59 22.02 6.14
C GLU A 220 -1.61 20.73 6.97
N ILE A 221 -0.74 19.78 6.61
CA ILE A 221 -0.61 18.52 7.34
C ILE A 221 0.46 18.67 8.42
N LYS A 222 0.09 18.47 9.68
CA LYS A 222 1.02 18.53 10.82
C LYS A 222 1.84 17.26 10.97
N SER A 223 1.16 16.12 10.89
CA SER A 223 1.75 14.80 11.06
C SER A 223 0.86 13.74 10.43
N ILE A 224 1.45 12.55 10.28
CA ILE A 224 0.83 11.32 9.79
C ILE A 224 1.11 10.27 10.86
N PHE A 225 0.21 10.16 11.84
CA PHE A 225 0.35 9.24 12.98
C PHE A 225 1.72 9.35 13.67
N GLY A 226 2.13 10.58 13.99
CA GLY A 226 3.43 10.87 14.63
C GLY A 226 4.60 10.98 13.65
N TYR A 227 4.48 10.43 12.44
CA TYR A 227 5.49 10.54 11.39
C TYR A 227 5.26 11.76 10.47
N ARG A 228 6.25 12.09 9.64
CA ARG A 228 6.11 13.04 8.53
C ARG A 228 5.83 12.33 7.20
N VAL A 229 6.34 11.10 7.03
CA VAL A 229 6.11 10.21 5.88
C VAL A 229 6.24 8.76 6.37
N PRO A 230 5.44 7.81 5.85
CA PRO A 230 5.62 6.39 6.15
C PRO A 230 7.01 5.87 5.76
N MET A 231 7.62 5.04 6.62
CA MET A 231 8.99 4.53 6.48
C MET A 231 9.12 3.36 5.48
N ASN A 232 8.54 3.50 4.29
CA ASN A 232 8.55 2.47 3.24
C ASN A 232 9.55 2.76 2.12
N HIS A 233 10.37 3.81 2.26
CA HIS A 233 11.23 4.33 1.19
C HIS A 233 12.65 4.63 1.69
N SER A 234 13.57 4.81 0.75
CA SER A 234 14.93 5.27 1.06
C SER A 234 14.92 6.65 1.71
N LEU A 235 15.98 6.96 2.48
CA LEU A 235 16.06 8.22 3.22
C LEU A 235 15.96 9.47 2.33
N GLU A 236 16.50 9.41 1.11
CA GLU A 236 16.39 10.50 0.14
C GLU A 236 14.93 10.76 -0.27
N VAL A 237 14.18 9.69 -0.51
CA VAL A 237 12.75 9.76 -0.85
C VAL A 237 11.96 10.28 0.35
N LEU A 238 12.21 9.74 1.54
CA LEU A 238 11.55 10.21 2.77
C LEU A 238 11.77 11.71 2.99
N LYS A 239 13.01 12.19 2.81
CA LYS A 239 13.34 13.61 2.90
C LYS A 239 12.58 14.47 1.89
N TYR A 240 12.51 14.02 0.64
CA TYR A 240 11.79 14.75 -0.40
C TYR A 240 10.30 14.91 -0.07
N TYR A 241 9.65 13.83 0.38
CA TYR A 241 8.23 13.88 0.70
C TYR A 241 7.96 14.56 2.04
N SER A 242 8.81 14.40 3.06
CA SER A 242 8.60 15.00 4.39
C SER A 242 8.51 16.51 4.33
N ASP A 243 9.34 17.13 3.47
CA ASP A 243 9.41 18.58 3.30
C ASP A 243 8.26 19.15 2.46
N LYS A 244 7.53 18.30 1.74
CA LYS A 244 6.44 18.70 0.84
C LYS A 244 5.05 18.31 1.34
N ILE A 245 4.95 17.24 2.12
CA ILE A 245 3.69 16.75 2.66
C ILE A 245 3.38 17.45 3.98
N CYS A 246 4.30 17.39 4.94
CA CYS A 246 4.09 17.94 6.26
C CYS A 246 4.70 19.33 6.40
N ILE A 247 4.06 20.17 7.22
CA ILE A 247 4.67 21.42 7.66
C ILE A 247 6.00 21.14 8.38
N LYS A 248 6.88 22.14 8.39
CA LYS A 248 8.18 22.01 9.05
C LYS A 248 8.01 21.85 10.56
N ASN A 249 8.80 20.94 11.12
CA ASN A 249 8.94 20.79 12.56
C ASN A 249 9.53 22.05 13.21
N LYS A 250 9.09 22.30 14.44
CA LYS A 250 9.66 23.29 15.35
C LYS A 250 10.71 22.66 16.26
N LEU A 251 10.59 21.36 16.53
CA LEU A 251 11.50 20.59 17.36
C LEU A 251 12.55 19.89 16.48
N TYR A 252 13.76 19.76 17.02
CA TYR A 252 14.86 19.07 16.36
C TYR A 252 15.61 18.22 17.37
N PHE A 253 15.63 16.91 17.14
CA PHE A 253 16.44 15.97 17.89
C PHE A 253 17.93 16.22 17.63
N LYS A 254 18.76 16.06 18.66
CA LYS A 254 20.22 16.21 18.56
C LYS A 254 20.93 15.06 19.25
N CYS A 255 21.90 14.46 18.57
CA CYS A 255 22.76 13.44 19.17
C CYS A 255 24.17 13.44 18.55
N GLN A 256 25.05 12.58 19.06
CA GLN A 256 26.42 12.44 18.56
C GLN A 256 26.45 11.83 17.14
N ASP A 257 25.56 10.87 16.86
CA ASP A 257 25.47 10.23 15.55
C ASP A 257 24.63 11.09 14.59
N LYS A 258 25.30 11.75 13.65
CA LYS A 258 24.64 12.63 12.66
C LYS A 258 23.74 11.89 11.68
N THR A 259 23.93 10.59 11.48
CA THR A 259 23.06 9.78 10.64
C THR A 259 21.72 9.56 11.34
N VAL A 260 21.77 9.16 12.62
CA VAL A 260 20.56 8.98 13.45
C VAL A 260 19.84 10.31 13.64
N GLU A 261 20.58 11.38 13.94
CA GLU A 261 20.02 12.74 14.06
C GLU A 261 19.25 13.16 12.80
N ASN A 262 19.85 12.97 11.62
CA ASN A 262 19.21 13.33 10.36
C ASN A 262 17.99 12.46 10.07
N PHE A 263 18.08 11.14 10.29
CA PHE A 263 16.96 10.22 10.12
C PHE A 263 15.75 10.61 10.99
N LEU A 264 15.96 10.85 12.29
CA LEU A 264 14.88 11.18 13.21
C LEU A 264 14.20 12.50 12.83
N ASN A 265 14.98 13.54 12.48
CA ASN A 265 14.44 14.83 12.10
C ASN A 265 13.73 14.85 10.73
N ILE A 266 14.06 13.90 9.84
CA ILE A 266 13.37 13.72 8.56
C ILE A 266 12.04 12.99 8.78
N CYS A 267 12.05 11.89 9.54
CA CYS A 267 10.94 10.95 9.58
C CYS A 267 9.87 11.29 10.62
N PHE A 268 10.24 11.90 11.75
CA PHE A 268 9.33 12.10 12.88
C PHE A 268 8.80 13.53 12.92
N SER A 269 7.53 13.70 13.30
CA SER A 269 6.92 15.01 13.51
C SER A 269 7.21 15.54 14.90
N ASP A 270 6.93 16.82 15.15
CA ASP A 270 7.05 17.42 16.49
C ASP A 270 6.41 16.56 17.60
N PHE A 271 5.26 15.93 17.32
CA PHE A 271 4.55 15.07 18.29
C PHE A 271 5.43 13.93 18.84
N GLU A 272 6.21 13.26 17.98
CA GLU A 272 7.08 12.17 18.40
C GLU A 272 8.42 12.69 18.93
N LEU A 273 8.89 13.82 18.39
CA LEU A 273 10.14 14.45 18.84
C LEU A 273 10.07 14.96 20.29
N GLU A 274 8.87 15.20 20.83
CA GLU A 274 8.69 15.56 22.25
C GLU A 274 9.05 14.43 23.22
N TYR A 275 9.10 13.18 22.75
CA TYR A 275 9.38 12.02 23.59
C TYR A 275 10.87 11.60 23.61
N PHE A 276 11.73 12.27 22.84
CA PHE A 276 13.17 12.00 22.76
C PHE A 276 14.00 13.08 23.48
#